data_AF-A0A8C7B5S5-F1
#
_entry.id   AF-A0A8C7B5S5-F1
#
_cell.length_a   1.000
_cell.length_b   1.000
_cell.length_c   1.000
_cell.angle_alpha   90.00
_cell.angle_beta   90.00
_cell.angle_gamma   90.00
#
_symmetry.space_group_name_H-M   'P 1'
#
loop_
_entity.id
_entity.type
_entity.pdbx_description
1 polymer ?
#
loop_
_entity_poly.entity_id
_entity_poly.type
_entity_poly.pdbx_seq_one_letter_code
_entity_poly.pdbx_strand_id
1 'polypeptide(L)'
;MVPGSWDRVPHRAREAGSLLLPLTFPFSCSLPLSLNVKKINNILRKKSKFVTSQVTLPEKDQEFLFSSDGKCFFPFRYKNGIFYDCVKLKTKHKWCSLNETYQGYWKYCSEDDFAKCVFPFWYRHMIYRECTEDGDAFGKKWCSLTQHYNKDKIWKYCD
;
A
#
# COMPACT_ATOMS: atom_id res chain seq x y z
N MET A 1 22.06 31.66 27.53
CA MET A 1 22.83 30.73 28.39
C MET A 1 22.68 29.34 27.81
N VAL A 2 23.83 28.79 27.41
CA VAL A 2 24.21 27.42 27.03
C VAL A 2 23.28 26.58 26.12
N PRO A 3 23.76 26.26 24.90
CA PRO A 3 23.28 25.19 24.02
C PRO A 3 24.07 23.86 24.24
N GLY A 4 23.55 22.73 23.80
CA GLY A 4 24.32 21.48 23.62
C GLY A 4 23.66 20.65 22.51
N SER A 5 24.25 20.41 21.33
CA SER A 5 25.59 19.92 20.95
C SER A 5 25.89 18.54 21.52
N TRP A 6 25.72 17.51 20.69
CA TRP A 6 26.43 16.24 20.80
C TRP A 6 26.98 15.87 19.42
N ASP A 7 28.30 15.80 19.40
CA ASP A 7 29.16 15.64 18.25
C ASP A 7 29.15 14.21 17.64
N ARG A 8 29.53 14.17 16.36
CA ARG A 8 30.02 13.00 15.63
C ARG A 8 31.27 12.42 16.29
N VAL A 9 31.46 11.10 16.25
CA VAL A 9 32.72 10.43 15.83
C VAL A 9 32.43 8.99 15.31
N PRO A 10 33.08 8.54 14.21
CA PRO A 10 32.95 7.21 13.61
C PRO A 10 34.01 6.20 14.11
N HIS A 11 33.77 4.90 13.93
CA HIS A 11 34.81 3.88 14.03
C HIS A 11 35.04 3.12 12.71
N ARG A 12 36.32 2.98 12.40
CA ARG A 12 36.93 2.53 11.15
C ARG A 12 37.53 1.13 11.36
N ALA A 13 37.39 0.31 10.31
CA ALA A 13 38.27 -0.78 9.83
C ALA A 13 38.77 -1.89 10.77
N ARG A 14 38.72 -3.14 10.27
CA ARG A 14 39.95 -3.87 9.90
C ARG A 14 39.67 -5.08 9.00
N GLU A 15 40.53 -5.23 8.00
CA GLU A 15 40.70 -6.37 7.10
C GLU A 15 41.44 -7.53 7.77
N ALA A 16 41.27 -8.76 7.23
CA ALA A 16 42.30 -9.80 7.00
C ALA A 16 41.57 -11.00 6.37
N GLY A 17 41.95 -11.52 5.19
CA GLY A 17 43.14 -12.36 4.99
C GLY A 17 42.71 -13.83 5.04
N SER A 18 42.43 -14.46 3.90
CA SER A 18 43.34 -15.35 3.15
C SER A 18 43.41 -16.77 3.73
N LEU A 19 43.00 -17.76 2.93
CA LEU A 19 43.68 -19.06 2.78
C LEU A 19 43.10 -19.80 1.56
N LEU A 20 43.88 -19.74 0.49
CA LEU A 20 43.79 -20.61 -0.69
C LEU A 20 44.49 -21.95 -0.43
N LEU A 21 44.18 -22.90 -1.33
CA LEU A 21 44.92 -24.08 -1.79
C LEU A 21 44.35 -25.43 -1.33
N PRO A 22 44.53 -26.53 -2.10
CA PRO A 22 44.74 -26.65 -3.55
C PRO A 22 43.95 -27.81 -4.22
N LEU A 23 43.89 -27.77 -5.57
CA LEU A 23 44.20 -28.84 -6.56
C LEU A 23 44.09 -30.32 -6.07
N THR A 24 43.51 -31.32 -6.76
CA THR A 24 43.23 -31.57 -8.18
C THR A 24 42.74 -33.02 -8.40
N PHE A 25 42.16 -33.26 -9.59
CA PHE A 25 42.18 -34.49 -10.43
C PHE A 25 41.29 -35.71 -10.06
N PRO A 26 41.04 -36.62 -11.02
CA PRO A 26 40.06 -36.51 -12.10
C PRO A 26 39.09 -37.72 -12.01
N PHE A 27 38.17 -37.89 -12.96
CA PHE A 27 37.78 -39.18 -13.57
C PHE A 27 36.41 -38.99 -14.23
N SER A 28 36.50 -38.83 -15.54
CA SER A 28 35.43 -39.05 -16.51
C SER A 28 34.79 -40.43 -16.31
N CYS A 29 33.46 -40.48 -16.26
CA CYS A 29 32.72 -41.67 -16.63
C CYS A 29 31.55 -41.27 -17.53
N SER A 30 31.70 -41.57 -18.81
CA SER A 30 30.67 -41.40 -19.84
C SER A 30 29.59 -42.49 -19.70
N LEU A 31 28.36 -42.11 -20.08
CA LEU A 31 27.08 -42.84 -20.03
C LEU A 31 27.05 -44.25 -20.65
N PRO A 32 25.99 -45.03 -20.37
CA PRO A 32 24.99 -45.21 -21.43
C PRO A 32 23.52 -44.99 -21.04
N LEU A 33 22.75 -44.76 -22.10
CA LEU A 33 21.36 -44.33 -22.26
C LEU A 33 20.25 -45.21 -21.63
N SER A 34 19.11 -44.52 -21.43
CA SER A 34 17.73 -44.97 -21.72
C SER A 34 16.84 -45.34 -20.53
N LEU A 35 16.08 -44.36 -20.03
CA LEU A 35 14.73 -44.60 -19.53
C LEU A 35 13.74 -43.71 -20.31
N ASN A 36 12.73 -44.37 -20.86
CA ASN A 36 11.75 -43.88 -21.83
C ASN A 36 10.73 -42.95 -21.14
N VAL A 37 10.82 -41.62 -21.35
CA VAL A 37 9.80 -40.65 -20.88
C VAL A 37 8.65 -40.56 -21.89
N LYS A 38 7.93 -41.66 -22.10
CA LYS A 38 6.55 -41.57 -22.58
C LYS A 38 5.65 -41.72 -21.36
N LYS A 39 4.98 -40.61 -20.98
CA LYS A 39 3.73 -40.52 -20.18
C LYS A 39 3.75 -39.49 -19.04
N ILE A 40 4.06 -38.22 -19.34
CA ILE A 40 3.63 -37.08 -18.48
C ILE A 40 2.98 -35.94 -19.30
N ASN A 41 2.99 -35.99 -20.64
CA ASN A 41 2.18 -35.06 -21.44
C ASN A 41 0.74 -35.58 -21.57
N ASN A 42 -0.06 -35.44 -20.52
CA ASN A 42 -1.51 -35.20 -20.65
C ASN A 42 -2.18 -34.63 -19.38
N ILE A 43 -1.61 -33.60 -18.76
CA ILE A 43 -2.30 -32.79 -17.72
C ILE A 43 -2.27 -31.31 -18.11
N LEU A 44 -2.38 -31.03 -19.41
CA LEU A 44 -2.74 -29.72 -19.96
C LEU A 44 -4.06 -29.81 -20.72
N ARG A 45 -5.03 -30.57 -20.18
CA ARG A 45 -6.40 -30.63 -20.70
C ARG A 45 -7.27 -31.41 -19.73
N LYS A 46 -7.91 -30.69 -18.81
CA LYS A 46 -9.27 -30.89 -18.28
C LYS A 46 -9.33 -30.38 -16.84
N LYS A 47 -9.85 -29.16 -16.71
CA LYS A 47 -10.51 -28.64 -15.51
C LYS A 47 -11.46 -29.70 -14.94
N SER A 48 -11.44 -29.92 -13.63
CA SER A 48 -12.62 -30.08 -12.76
C SER A 48 -12.27 -30.88 -11.49
N LYS A 49 -12.33 -30.18 -10.35
CA LYS A 49 -12.63 -30.68 -9.00
C LYS A 49 -11.62 -31.61 -8.32
N PHE A 50 -10.83 -31.04 -7.42
CA PHE A 50 -10.66 -31.57 -6.05
C PHE A 50 -10.10 -30.47 -5.13
N VAL A 51 -10.88 -30.07 -4.11
CA VAL A 51 -10.47 -29.17 -3.03
C VAL A 51 -9.82 -30.02 -1.94
N THR A 52 -8.59 -29.73 -1.52
CA THR A 52 -8.18 -29.93 -0.10
C THR A 52 -6.95 -29.07 0.27
N SER A 53 -7.17 -28.23 1.29
CA SER A 53 -6.23 -27.73 2.32
C SER A 53 -4.87 -27.12 1.91
N GLN A 54 -4.73 -25.79 2.12
CA GLN A 54 -3.79 -25.19 3.09
C GLN A 54 -3.88 -23.64 3.09
N VAL A 55 -4.09 -23.06 4.29
CA VAL A 55 -4.12 -21.63 4.69
C VAL A 55 -5.37 -20.82 4.32
N THR A 56 -6.27 -20.62 5.30
CA THR A 56 -7.32 -19.58 5.27
C THR A 56 -6.77 -18.27 5.84
N LEU A 57 -6.42 -17.33 4.96
CA LEU A 57 -6.34 -15.90 5.28
C LEU A 57 -7.68 -15.27 4.86
N PRO A 58 -8.28 -14.36 5.65
CA PRO A 58 -9.53 -13.73 5.27
C PRO A 58 -9.34 -12.98 3.93
N GLU A 59 -10.29 -13.11 3.00
CA GLU A 59 -10.31 -12.53 1.65
C GLU A 59 -10.33 -10.98 1.62
N LYS A 60 -9.81 -10.31 2.66
CA LYS A 60 -9.80 -8.85 2.77
C LYS A 60 -8.47 -8.20 2.40
N ASP A 61 -7.39 -8.98 2.25
CA ASP A 61 -6.04 -8.43 2.10
C ASP A 61 -5.38 -8.76 0.74
N GLN A 62 -6.13 -9.26 -0.24
CA GLN A 62 -5.63 -9.50 -1.61
C GLN A 62 -6.14 -8.48 -2.64
N GLU A 63 -6.11 -7.21 -2.25
CA GLU A 63 -6.07 -6.05 -3.16
C GLU A 63 -4.89 -5.12 -2.81
N PHE A 64 -3.95 -5.61 -1.99
CA PHE A 64 -2.92 -4.78 -1.35
C PHE A 64 -1.49 -5.00 -1.86
N LEU A 65 -1.28 -5.77 -2.93
CA LEU A 65 0.06 -5.94 -3.49
C LEU A 65 0.07 -5.48 -4.95
N PHE A 66 0.67 -4.30 -5.14
CA PHE A 66 1.02 -3.65 -6.41
C PHE A 66 -0.10 -2.85 -7.10
N SER A 67 -0.58 -1.78 -6.45
CA SER A 67 -0.90 -0.57 -7.22
C SER A 67 0.41 0.02 -7.75
N SER A 68 0.93 -0.54 -8.85
CA SER A 68 2.10 -0.02 -9.57
C SER A 68 1.89 1.42 -10.09
N ASP A 69 0.67 1.94 -9.98
CA ASP A 69 0.27 3.25 -10.48
C ASP A 69 0.36 4.37 -9.42
N GLY A 70 0.74 4.04 -8.18
CA GLY A 70 0.95 5.03 -7.11
C GLY A 70 -0.35 5.78 -6.74
N LYS A 71 -1.32 5.07 -6.17
CA LYS A 71 -2.59 5.65 -5.71
C LYS A 71 -2.45 6.31 -4.32
N CYS A 72 -3.20 7.39 -4.09
CA CYS A 72 -3.31 8.00 -2.76
C CYS A 72 -3.86 7.00 -1.73
N PHE A 73 -3.20 6.92 -0.58
CA PHE A 73 -3.66 6.14 0.55
C PHE A 73 -4.44 7.05 1.50
N PHE A 74 -5.74 6.80 1.69
CA PHE A 74 -6.55 7.54 2.67
C PHE A 74 -7.15 6.57 3.71
N PRO A 75 -7.19 6.98 4.98
CA PRO A 75 -6.52 8.15 5.55
C PRO A 75 -4.99 7.96 5.66
N PHE A 76 -4.20 9.03 5.53
CA PHE A 76 -2.76 8.99 5.78
C PHE A 76 -2.30 9.93 6.88
N ARG A 77 -1.21 9.56 7.56
CA ARG A 77 -0.56 10.31 8.63
C ARG A 77 0.57 11.13 8.06
N TYR A 78 0.57 12.43 8.34
CA TYR A 78 1.67 13.32 8.03
C TYR A 78 1.88 14.33 9.16
N LYS A 79 3.11 14.39 9.69
CA LYS A 79 3.44 15.12 10.92
C LYS A 79 2.52 14.68 12.07
N ASN A 80 1.79 15.60 12.67
CA ASN A 80 0.89 15.36 13.80
C ASN A 80 -0.59 15.30 13.37
N GLY A 81 -0.87 15.07 12.08
CA GLY A 81 -2.21 15.07 11.51
C GLY A 81 -2.54 13.79 10.73
N ILE A 82 -3.83 13.51 10.63
CA ILE A 82 -4.40 12.47 9.78
C ILE A 82 -5.22 13.17 8.69
N PHE A 83 -5.00 12.79 7.44
CA PHE A 83 -5.60 13.42 6.28
C PHE A 83 -6.41 12.40 5.49
N TYR A 84 -7.63 12.81 5.13
CA TYR A 84 -8.61 11.98 4.45
C TYR A 84 -8.80 12.37 2.99
N ASP A 85 -8.09 13.41 2.54
CA ASP A 85 -8.11 13.92 1.17
C ASP A 85 -6.74 14.56 0.85
N CYS A 86 -6.54 14.92 -0.41
CA CYS A 86 -5.36 15.62 -0.89
C CYS A 86 -5.13 16.94 -0.13
N VAL A 87 -3.92 17.12 0.37
CA VAL A 87 -3.58 18.24 1.27
C VAL A 87 -2.89 19.38 0.52
N LYS A 88 -3.15 20.62 0.95
CA LYS A 88 -2.49 21.83 0.44
C LYS A 88 -1.70 22.51 1.55
N LEU A 89 -0.40 22.29 1.61
CA LEU A 89 0.47 22.82 2.68
C LEU A 89 1.43 23.87 2.12
N LYS A 90 0.98 25.12 1.99
CA LYS A 90 1.69 26.28 1.41
C LYS A 90 2.15 26.12 -0.06
N THR A 91 2.02 24.94 -0.64
CA THR A 91 2.32 24.65 -2.03
C THR A 91 1.20 25.10 -2.95
N LYS A 92 1.54 25.34 -4.23
CA LYS A 92 0.54 25.60 -5.27
C LYS A 92 -0.34 24.37 -5.54
N HIS A 93 0.27 23.18 -5.57
CA HIS A 93 -0.39 21.91 -5.88
C HIS A 93 -0.74 21.11 -4.61
N LYS A 94 -1.87 20.40 -4.67
CA LYS A 94 -2.28 19.45 -3.64
C LYS A 94 -1.54 18.13 -3.81
N TRP A 95 -1.33 17.39 -2.73
CA TRP A 95 -0.60 16.12 -2.72
C TRP A 95 -1.18 15.12 -1.74
N CYS A 96 -0.80 13.85 -1.89
CA CYS A 96 -1.19 12.75 -0.99
C CYS A 96 -0.02 11.80 -0.72
N SER A 97 -0.08 11.08 0.40
CA SER A 97 0.82 9.96 0.68
C SER A 97 0.37 8.72 -0.09
N LEU A 98 1.32 7.88 -0.49
CA LEU A 98 1.05 6.58 -1.11
C LEU A 98 0.96 5.44 -0.08
N ASN A 99 1.29 5.73 1.18
CA ASN A 99 1.24 4.79 2.31
C ASN A 99 0.49 5.41 3.50
N GLU A 100 0.04 4.57 4.43
CA GLU A 100 -0.66 4.98 5.66
C GLU A 100 0.11 6.03 6.45
N THR A 101 1.42 5.84 6.65
CA THR A 101 2.28 6.82 7.31
C THR A 101 3.26 7.38 6.27
N TYR A 102 3.32 8.70 6.16
CA TYR A 102 4.24 9.36 5.25
C TYR A 102 5.69 9.00 5.58
N GLN A 103 6.34 8.32 4.65
CA GLN A 103 7.74 7.88 4.72
C GLN A 103 8.56 8.37 3.52
N GLY A 104 8.06 9.36 2.78
CA GLY A 104 8.68 9.88 1.56
C GLY A 104 8.03 9.41 0.26
N TYR A 105 7.06 8.50 0.32
CA TYR A 105 6.24 8.07 -0.82
C TYR A 105 5.01 8.97 -0.95
N TRP A 106 5.01 9.86 -1.95
CA TRP A 106 3.93 10.81 -2.19
C TRP A 106 3.85 11.17 -3.68
N LYS A 107 2.72 11.75 -4.09
CA LYS A 107 2.56 12.37 -5.41
C LYS A 107 1.68 13.61 -5.35
N TYR A 108 1.74 14.42 -6.39
CA TYR A 108 0.72 15.45 -6.62
C TYR A 108 -0.60 14.80 -7.03
N CYS A 109 -1.70 15.35 -6.52
CA CYS A 109 -3.01 14.83 -6.85
C CYS A 109 -3.48 15.32 -8.21
N SER A 110 -4.04 14.41 -9.01
CA SER A 110 -4.95 14.70 -10.12
C SER A 110 -6.42 14.69 -9.65
N GLU A 111 -7.36 14.87 -10.57
CA GLU A 111 -8.81 14.87 -10.28
C GLU A 111 -9.30 13.52 -9.71
N ASP A 112 -8.68 12.42 -10.11
CA ASP A 112 -9.06 11.09 -9.65
C ASP A 112 -8.51 10.72 -8.28
N ASP A 113 -7.52 11.47 -7.81
CA ASP A 113 -6.83 11.25 -6.53
C ASP A 113 -7.57 11.81 -5.33
N PHE A 114 -8.58 12.66 -5.54
CA PHE A 114 -9.37 13.21 -4.46
C PHE A 114 -10.22 12.13 -3.79
N ALA A 115 -10.29 12.19 -2.47
CA ALA A 115 -11.07 11.24 -1.70
C ALA A 115 -12.53 11.25 -2.14
N LYS A 116 -13.07 10.05 -2.36
CA LYS A 116 -14.45 9.87 -2.75
C LYS A 116 -15.35 9.88 -1.50
N CYS A 117 -16.58 10.32 -1.67
CA CYS A 117 -17.59 10.26 -0.63
C CYS A 117 -17.80 8.80 -0.19
N VAL A 118 -17.99 8.60 1.12
CA VAL A 118 -18.37 7.29 1.66
C VAL A 118 -19.88 7.24 1.77
N PHE A 119 -20.50 6.33 1.02
CA PHE A 119 -21.94 6.09 1.08
C PHE A 119 -22.24 4.64 1.53
N PRO A 120 -23.29 4.42 2.31
CA PRO A 120 -24.07 5.45 3.02
C PRO A 120 -23.32 6.04 4.21
N PHE A 121 -23.62 7.28 4.60
CA PHE A 121 -23.09 7.91 5.82
C PHE A 121 -24.18 8.42 6.76
N TRP A 122 -23.85 8.46 8.05
CA TRP A 122 -24.75 8.87 9.13
C TRP A 122 -24.52 10.32 9.54
N TYR A 123 -25.54 11.18 9.35
CA TYR A 123 -25.55 12.55 9.85
C TYR A 123 -26.83 12.81 10.64
N ARG A 124 -26.67 13.28 11.88
CA ARG A 124 -27.73 13.38 12.90
C ARG A 124 -28.48 12.04 13.00
N HIS A 125 -29.78 12.03 12.75
CA HIS A 125 -30.62 10.84 12.81
C HIS A 125 -30.97 10.29 11.41
N MET A 126 -30.23 10.69 10.37
CA MET A 126 -30.51 10.36 8.98
C MET A 126 -29.34 9.60 8.33
N ILE A 127 -29.66 8.76 7.34
CA ILE A 127 -28.70 8.03 6.52
C ILE A 127 -28.75 8.61 5.09
N TYR A 128 -27.61 9.10 4.61
CA TYR A 128 -27.49 9.67 3.26
C TYR A 128 -26.79 8.70 2.32
N ARG A 129 -27.31 8.58 1.09
CA ARG A 129 -26.75 7.76 0.01
C ARG A 129 -26.21 8.59 -1.16
N GLU A 130 -26.35 9.90 -1.05
CA GLU A 130 -25.92 10.91 -2.00
C GLU A 130 -25.52 12.18 -1.25
N CYS A 131 -25.01 13.18 -1.96
CA CYS A 131 -24.66 14.46 -1.37
C CYS A 131 -25.91 15.19 -0.85
N THR A 132 -25.79 15.81 0.32
CA THR A 132 -26.88 16.53 0.98
C THR A 132 -26.52 18.00 1.18
N GLU A 133 -27.53 18.88 1.21
CA GLU A 133 -27.39 20.29 1.58
C GLU A 133 -27.67 20.50 3.08
N ASP A 134 -28.09 19.44 3.79
CA ASP A 134 -28.53 19.52 5.17
C ASP A 134 -27.43 20.06 6.09
N GLY A 135 -27.77 21.13 6.82
CA GLY A 135 -26.86 21.77 7.76
C GLY A 135 -25.84 22.74 7.16
N ASP A 136 -25.77 22.91 5.83
CA ASP A 136 -25.00 23.97 5.20
C ASP A 136 -25.85 25.24 5.06
N ALA A 137 -25.34 26.37 5.55
CA ALA A 137 -26.09 27.62 5.57
C ALA A 137 -26.28 28.26 4.17
N PHE A 138 -25.50 27.82 3.18
CA PHE A 138 -25.48 28.38 1.83
C PHE A 138 -26.05 27.41 0.78
N GLY A 139 -26.66 26.30 1.22
CA GLY A 139 -27.25 25.30 0.32
C GLY A 139 -26.22 24.53 -0.50
N LYS A 140 -24.94 24.48 -0.08
CA LYS A 140 -23.93 23.71 -0.80
C LYS A 140 -24.02 22.23 -0.45
N LYS A 141 -24.10 21.39 -1.48
CA LYS A 141 -24.06 19.93 -1.34
C LYS A 141 -22.73 19.46 -0.79
N TRP A 142 -22.78 18.58 0.19
CA TRP A 142 -21.61 17.97 0.82
C TRP A 142 -21.84 16.47 1.08
N CYS A 143 -20.74 15.77 1.30
CA CYS A 143 -20.75 14.35 1.66
C CYS A 143 -19.70 14.05 2.73
N SER A 144 -19.92 12.97 3.48
CA SER A 144 -18.94 12.47 4.45
C SER A 144 -17.82 11.69 3.75
N LEU A 145 -16.61 11.77 4.30
CA LEU A 145 -15.48 10.91 3.94
C LEU A 145 -15.34 9.69 4.86
N THR A 146 -16.25 9.54 5.83
CA THR A 146 -16.37 8.36 6.67
C THR A 146 -17.82 7.91 6.81
N GLN A 147 -18.04 6.66 7.21
CA GLN A 147 -19.39 6.15 7.43
C GLN A 147 -20.10 6.87 8.60
N HIS A 148 -19.36 7.26 9.64
CA HIS A 148 -19.90 7.82 10.88
C HIS A 148 -19.55 9.31 11.04
N TYR A 149 -20.11 10.17 10.16
CA TYR A 149 -19.88 11.61 10.21
C TYR A 149 -20.13 12.21 11.60
N ASN A 150 -21.19 11.76 12.31
CA ASN A 150 -21.51 12.29 13.64
C ASN A 150 -20.33 12.21 14.64
N LYS A 151 -19.50 11.17 14.52
CA LYS A 151 -18.32 10.96 15.34
C LYS A 151 -17.10 11.67 14.76
N ASP A 152 -16.85 11.46 13.47
CA ASP A 152 -15.58 11.82 12.86
C ASP A 152 -15.57 13.29 12.39
N LYS A 153 -16.72 13.80 11.96
CA LYS A 153 -16.94 15.14 11.39
C LYS A 153 -16.02 15.44 10.19
N ILE A 154 -15.76 14.42 9.37
CA ILE A 154 -14.89 14.52 8.19
C ILE A 154 -15.76 14.51 6.95
N TRP A 155 -15.64 15.55 6.13
CA TRP A 155 -16.50 15.78 4.98
C TRP A 155 -15.81 16.63 3.93
N LYS A 156 -16.41 16.67 2.75
CA LYS A 156 -16.07 17.62 1.69
C LYS A 156 -17.33 18.11 0.97
N TYR A 157 -17.21 19.25 0.30
CA TYR A 157 -18.22 19.66 -0.67
C TYR A 157 -18.19 18.71 -1.86
N CYS A 158 -19.36 18.47 -2.44
CA CYS A 158 -19.48 17.78 -3.71
C CYS A 158 -19.24 18.77 -4.86
N ASP A 159 -18.71 18.25 -5.95
CA ASP A 159 -18.52 18.98 -7.21
C ASP A 159 -19.83 19.06 -8.00
#